data_AF-A0A1Y4VZ09-F1
#
_entry.id   AF-A0A1Y4VZ09-F1
#
_cell.length_a   1.000
_cell.length_b   1.000
_cell.length_c   1.000
_cell.angle_alpha   90.00
_cell.angle_beta   90.00
_cell.angle_gamma   90.00
#
_symmetry.space_group_name_H-M   'P 1'
#
loop_
_entity.id
_entity.type
_entity.pdbx_description
1 polymer ?
#
loop_
_entity_poly.entity_id
_entity_poly.type
_entity_poly.pdbx_seq_one_letter_code
_entity_poly.pdbx_strand_id
1 'polypeptide(L)'
;MDRMKHDPSLDGLERQWIAERLETLSVREQTQLAAISITKRILTECTGKTGEELLLAVSRLRTDEIQRGINYLLALPEYEVICPGGTYEQLGEYYLQQEAGLPPDLLPFADLERIGQNYEDEHLGVFIGDCFVILPRDEPRQVYDGTNLDTLPDTDWSLRLKLASPAKPEGVWLRLPDGDMEGSGKLDEIGLALRELGGKTVQECRLLDIRCSLPEIAIDMEEYDDLADLIYDGNNLGYALQERGQGQPHYLEKFRAALEYEHCHDLKLALDIAGNLNCYDFRPASDAEGYGEEVLRKRCESVSRDPILAGLIDLKAYGSAMLEREGYELNAGETTYIRRNGQKFYHEYSEPRPEYDMTMQ
;
A
#
# COMPACT_ATOMS: atom_id res chain seq x y z
N MET A 1 -19.69 -6.81 -43.32
CA MET A 1 -20.31 -5.85 -42.39
C MET A 1 -20.91 -6.67 -41.25
N ASP A 2 -20.08 -7.06 -40.28
CA ASP A 2 -20.50 -6.94 -38.88
C ASP A 2 -19.30 -7.03 -37.95
N ARG A 3 -19.40 -6.25 -36.88
CA ARG A 3 -18.37 -5.71 -36.00
C ARG A 3 -17.41 -6.76 -35.43
N MET A 4 -16.13 -6.66 -35.79
CA MET A 4 -15.07 -7.05 -34.85
C MET A 4 -15.17 -6.08 -33.67
N LYS A 5 -15.51 -6.61 -32.49
CA LYS A 5 -15.35 -5.92 -31.23
C LYS A 5 -13.87 -5.55 -31.10
N HIS A 6 -13.54 -4.29 -31.30
CA HIS A 6 -12.28 -3.75 -30.81
C HIS A 6 -12.42 -3.67 -29.29
N ASP A 7 -11.82 -4.63 -28.62
CA ASP A 7 -11.33 -4.44 -27.26
C ASP A 7 -10.39 -3.21 -27.29
N PRO A 8 -10.63 -2.15 -26.51
CA PRO A 8 -9.71 -1.02 -26.45
C PRO A 8 -8.43 -1.51 -25.78
N SER A 9 -7.44 -1.93 -26.58
CA SER A 9 -6.17 -2.41 -26.04
C SER A 9 -5.51 -1.30 -25.21
N LEU A 10 -5.26 -1.60 -23.94
CA LEU A 10 -4.51 -0.78 -22.98
C LEU A 10 -3.03 -0.80 -23.37
N ASP A 11 -2.66 -0.15 -24.47
CA ASP A 11 -1.32 -0.25 -25.09
C ASP A 11 -0.18 0.44 -24.29
N GLY A 12 -0.31 0.65 -22.97
CA GLY A 12 0.75 1.19 -22.12
C GLY A 12 0.59 0.84 -20.64
N LEU A 13 1.71 0.47 -20.00
CA LEU A 13 1.78 0.09 -18.58
C LEU A 13 1.17 1.17 -17.67
N GLU A 14 1.34 2.45 -18.02
CA GLU A 14 0.77 3.57 -17.27
C GLU A 14 -0.76 3.60 -17.29
N ARG A 15 -1.38 3.25 -18.44
CA ARG A 15 -2.84 3.24 -18.54
C ARG A 15 -3.43 2.10 -17.73
N GLN A 16 -2.79 0.94 -17.77
CA GLN A 16 -3.17 -0.19 -16.93
C GLN A 16 -3.06 0.19 -15.46
N TRP A 17 -1.95 0.79 -15.05
CA TRP A 17 -1.74 1.26 -13.68
C TRP A 17 -2.81 2.26 -13.24
N ILE A 18 -3.13 3.27 -14.06
CA ILE A 18 -4.20 4.24 -13.77
C ILE A 18 -5.55 3.53 -13.64
N ALA A 19 -5.89 2.62 -14.55
CA ALA A 19 -7.17 1.92 -14.51
C ALA A 19 -7.31 1.06 -13.24
N GLU A 20 -6.29 0.26 -12.91
CA GLU A 20 -6.26 -0.58 -11.70
C GLU A 20 -6.30 0.27 -10.42
N ARG A 21 -5.57 1.39 -10.40
CA ARG A 21 -5.56 2.30 -9.26
C ARG A 21 -6.91 2.97 -9.04
N LEU A 22 -7.55 3.44 -10.12
CA LEU A 22 -8.86 4.09 -10.07
C LEU A 22 -9.99 3.12 -9.69
N GLU A 23 -9.94 1.88 -10.17
CA GLU A 23 -10.95 0.85 -9.87
C GLU A 23 -10.92 0.43 -8.39
N THR A 24 -9.81 0.68 -7.68
CA THR A 24 -9.59 0.26 -6.29
C THR A 24 -9.51 1.41 -5.28
N LEU A 25 -9.85 2.65 -5.68
CA LEU A 25 -9.82 3.79 -4.75
C LEU A 25 -10.76 3.59 -3.56
N SER A 26 -10.25 3.80 -2.35
CA SER A 26 -11.10 3.83 -1.15
C SER A 26 -12.12 4.97 -1.21
N VAL A 27 -13.14 4.96 -0.34
CA VAL A 27 -14.09 6.09 -0.22
C VAL A 27 -13.36 7.43 0.03
N ARG A 28 -12.32 7.42 0.87
CA ARG A 28 -11.49 8.61 1.11
C ARG A 28 -10.80 9.07 -0.17
N GLU A 29 -10.15 8.15 -0.86
CA GLU A 29 -9.41 8.42 -2.09
C GLU A 29 -10.30 8.89 -3.24
N GLN A 30 -11.53 8.37 -3.35
CA GLN A 30 -12.53 8.85 -4.30
C GLN A 30 -12.93 10.30 -3.98
N THR A 31 -13.08 10.64 -2.69
CA THR A 31 -13.39 12.00 -2.24
C THR A 31 -12.25 12.97 -2.56
N GLN A 32 -11.00 12.56 -2.30
CA GLN A 32 -9.79 13.32 -2.64
C GLN A 32 -9.67 13.53 -4.17
N LEU A 33 -9.88 12.47 -4.95
CA LEU A 33 -9.85 12.56 -6.42
C LEU A 33 -10.93 13.50 -6.96
N ALA A 34 -12.14 13.48 -6.39
CA ALA A 34 -13.19 14.40 -6.79
C ALA A 34 -12.79 15.87 -6.55
N ALA A 35 -12.16 16.19 -5.42
CA ALA A 35 -11.62 17.52 -5.16
C ALA A 35 -10.54 17.91 -6.18
N ILE A 36 -9.60 17.00 -6.48
CA ILE A 36 -8.57 17.19 -7.51
C ILE A 36 -9.19 17.43 -8.89
N SER A 37 -10.19 16.65 -9.29
CA SER A 37 -10.86 16.80 -10.59
C SER A 37 -11.55 18.16 -10.73
N ILE A 38 -12.20 18.65 -9.68
CA ILE A 38 -12.88 19.96 -9.71
C ILE A 38 -11.86 21.10 -9.76
N THR A 39 -10.84 21.05 -8.92
CA THR A 39 -9.91 22.17 -8.68
C THR A 39 -8.77 22.23 -9.71
N LYS A 40 -8.26 21.07 -10.14
CA LYS A 40 -7.09 20.94 -11.03
C LYS A 40 -7.41 20.41 -12.42
N ARG A 41 -8.66 19.98 -12.66
CA ARG A 41 -9.13 19.38 -13.93
C ARG A 41 -8.38 18.11 -14.32
N ILE A 42 -7.88 17.38 -13.33
CA ILE A 42 -7.17 16.11 -13.51
C ILE A 42 -8.15 14.95 -13.51
N LEU A 43 -7.98 14.01 -14.45
CA LEU A 43 -8.75 12.77 -14.58
C LEU A 43 -10.28 12.96 -14.61
N THR A 44 -10.76 14.15 -14.98
CA THR A 44 -12.19 14.53 -14.98
C THR A 44 -13.07 13.53 -15.74
N GLU A 45 -12.59 12.96 -16.86
CA GLU A 45 -13.35 11.98 -17.64
C GLU A 45 -13.39 10.58 -17.01
N CYS A 46 -12.51 10.29 -16.04
CA CYS A 46 -12.41 8.98 -15.38
C CYS A 46 -13.13 8.96 -14.03
N THR A 47 -13.21 10.09 -13.33
CA THR A 47 -13.79 10.20 -11.98
C THR A 47 -15.23 9.67 -11.93
N GLY A 48 -15.48 8.73 -11.02
CA GLY A 48 -16.79 8.11 -10.80
C GLY A 48 -17.17 7.00 -11.80
N LYS A 49 -16.30 6.64 -12.74
CA LYS A 49 -16.53 5.50 -13.65
C LYS A 49 -15.90 4.23 -13.11
N THR A 50 -16.47 3.09 -13.48
CA THR A 50 -15.99 1.74 -13.13
C THR A 50 -16.05 0.81 -14.34
N GLY A 51 -15.29 -0.29 -14.33
CA GLY A 51 -15.37 -1.33 -15.37
C GLY A 51 -15.11 -0.81 -16.79
N GLU A 52 -15.90 -1.24 -17.78
CA GLU A 52 -15.68 -0.88 -19.19
C GLU A 52 -15.71 0.64 -19.46
N GLU A 53 -16.53 1.38 -18.71
CA GLU A 53 -16.60 2.84 -18.86
C GLU A 53 -15.31 3.53 -18.39
N LEU A 54 -14.71 3.04 -17.31
CA LEU A 54 -13.42 3.51 -16.82
C LEU A 54 -12.32 3.20 -17.82
N LEU A 55 -12.25 1.95 -18.31
CA LEU A 55 -11.26 1.53 -19.31
C LEU A 55 -11.32 2.40 -20.56
N LEU A 56 -12.53 2.70 -21.06
CA LEU A 56 -12.72 3.56 -22.22
C LEU A 56 -12.34 5.03 -21.94
N ALA A 57 -12.52 5.53 -20.72
CA ALA A 57 -12.08 6.87 -20.35
C ALA A 57 -10.55 6.94 -20.27
N VAL A 58 -9.93 5.97 -19.60
CA VAL A 58 -8.48 5.86 -19.45
C VAL A 58 -7.81 5.70 -20.81
N SER A 59 -8.39 4.97 -21.76
CA SER A 59 -7.82 4.81 -23.11
C SER A 59 -7.76 6.12 -23.91
N ARG A 60 -8.51 7.15 -23.52
CA ARG A 60 -8.59 8.45 -24.21
C ARG A 60 -7.66 9.51 -23.64
N LEU A 61 -7.04 9.27 -22.48
CA LEU A 61 -6.13 10.23 -21.86
C LEU A 61 -4.94 10.56 -22.78
N ARG A 62 -4.55 11.81 -22.86
CA ARG A 62 -3.34 12.25 -23.57
C ARG A 62 -2.09 11.96 -22.73
N THR A 63 -0.92 11.87 -23.34
CA THR A 63 0.33 11.55 -22.62
C THR A 63 0.65 12.52 -21.49
N ASP A 64 0.37 13.82 -21.67
CA ASP A 64 0.51 14.84 -20.62
C ASP A 64 -0.48 14.64 -19.46
N GLU A 65 -1.67 14.10 -19.74
CA GLU A 65 -2.68 13.79 -18.73
C GLU A 65 -2.35 12.52 -17.94
N ILE A 66 -1.68 11.54 -18.57
CA ILE A 66 -1.22 10.31 -17.91
C ILE A 66 -0.19 10.65 -16.84
N GLN A 67 0.88 11.36 -17.21
CA GLN A 67 1.96 11.67 -16.26
C GLN A 67 1.46 12.54 -15.10
N ARG A 68 0.62 13.54 -15.40
CA ARG A 68 -0.01 14.36 -14.35
C ARG A 68 -0.95 13.52 -13.49
N GLY A 69 -1.78 12.68 -14.11
CA GLY A 69 -2.71 11.78 -13.42
C GLY A 69 -2.01 10.88 -12.41
N ILE A 70 -0.90 10.24 -12.80
CA ILE A 70 -0.10 9.39 -11.89
C ILE A 70 0.42 10.20 -10.71
N ASN A 71 1.06 11.34 -10.93
CA ASN A 71 1.60 12.16 -9.84
C ASN A 71 0.51 12.66 -8.89
N TYR A 72 -0.68 12.99 -9.39
CA TYR A 72 -1.81 13.38 -8.55
C TYR A 72 -2.44 12.19 -7.80
N LEU A 73 -2.49 11.01 -8.40
CA LEU A 73 -2.94 9.78 -7.72
C LEU A 73 -1.98 9.40 -6.57
N LEU A 74 -0.66 9.54 -6.78
CA LEU A 74 0.32 9.34 -5.72
C LEU A 74 0.25 10.39 -4.60
N ALA A 75 -0.27 11.58 -4.91
CA ALA A 75 -0.41 12.68 -3.96
C ALA A 75 -1.78 12.77 -3.29
N LEU A 76 -2.68 11.79 -3.50
CA LEU A 76 -3.98 11.75 -2.83
C LEU A 76 -3.87 11.92 -1.30
N PRO A 77 -2.90 11.32 -0.58
CA PRO A 77 -2.75 11.51 0.87
C PRO A 77 -2.47 12.95 1.31
N GLU A 78 -2.02 13.83 0.40
CA GLU A 78 -1.79 15.26 0.71
C GLU A 78 -3.09 16.07 0.78
N TYR A 79 -4.22 15.50 0.35
CA TYR A 79 -5.56 16.11 0.39
C TYR A 79 -6.31 15.60 1.61
N GLU A 80 -6.54 16.47 2.59
CA GLU A 80 -7.14 16.07 3.85
C GLU A 80 -8.67 16.03 3.74
N VAL A 81 -9.29 14.92 4.14
CA VAL A 81 -10.75 14.77 4.12
C VAL A 81 -11.31 14.95 5.52
N ILE A 82 -12.12 15.98 5.70
CA ILE A 82 -12.92 16.21 6.90
C ILE A 82 -14.33 15.66 6.65
N CYS A 83 -14.71 14.72 7.49
CA CYS A 83 -15.96 14.02 7.36
C CYS A 83 -16.52 13.61 8.74
N PRO A 84 -17.77 13.97 9.08
CA PRO A 84 -18.68 14.83 8.32
C PRO A 84 -18.15 16.27 8.19
N GLY A 85 -18.44 16.92 7.06
CA GLY A 85 -17.96 18.28 6.78
C GLY A 85 -18.63 18.92 5.58
N GLY A 86 -19.82 18.46 5.17
CA GLY A 86 -20.51 18.92 3.96
C GLY A 86 -21.20 20.27 4.08
N THR A 87 -21.22 20.85 5.29
CA THR A 87 -21.85 22.14 5.59
C THR A 87 -20.95 22.97 6.50
N TYR A 88 -21.10 24.29 6.48
CA TYR A 88 -20.38 25.16 7.40
C TYR A 88 -20.68 24.86 8.87
N GLU A 89 -21.91 24.48 9.22
CA GLU A 89 -22.24 24.09 10.59
C GLU A 89 -21.44 22.86 11.03
N GLN A 90 -21.35 21.81 10.19
CA GLN A 90 -20.54 20.62 10.47
C GLN A 90 -19.05 20.95 10.55
N LEU A 91 -18.55 21.82 9.67
CA LEU A 91 -17.15 22.25 9.68
C LEU A 91 -16.81 23.05 10.93
N GLY A 92 -17.73 23.92 11.38
CA GLY A 92 -17.60 24.67 12.62
C GLY A 92 -17.64 23.77 13.87
N GLU A 93 -18.51 22.77 13.89
CA GLU A 93 -18.55 21.76 14.95
C GLU A 93 -17.24 20.96 15.01
N TYR A 94 -16.77 20.47 13.86
CA TYR A 94 -15.49 19.77 13.73
C TYR A 94 -14.34 20.64 14.28
N TYR A 95 -14.22 21.89 13.85
CA TYR A 95 -13.16 22.78 14.33
C TYR A 95 -13.21 22.97 15.85
N LEU A 96 -14.39 23.26 16.40
CA LEU A 96 -14.54 23.50 17.84
C LEU A 96 -14.13 22.29 18.67
N GLN A 97 -14.58 21.10 18.28
CA GLN A 97 -14.35 19.89 19.05
C GLN A 97 -12.93 19.34 18.86
N GLN A 98 -12.44 19.29 17.63
CA GLN A 98 -11.26 18.52 17.26
C GLN A 98 -9.99 19.37 17.21
N GLU A 99 -10.07 20.59 16.67
CA GLU A 99 -8.88 21.44 16.51
C GLU A 99 -8.72 22.42 17.67
N ALA A 100 -9.82 23.06 18.09
CA ALA A 100 -9.81 23.97 19.23
C ALA A 100 -9.87 23.24 20.59
N GLY A 101 -10.27 21.96 20.60
CA GLY A 101 -10.36 21.13 21.81
C GLY A 101 -11.37 21.66 22.84
N LEU A 102 -12.43 22.33 22.38
CA LEU A 102 -13.43 22.95 23.24
C LEU A 102 -14.52 21.93 23.63
N PRO A 103 -15.06 22.05 24.85
CA PRO A 103 -15.99 21.06 25.36
C PRO A 103 -17.33 21.09 24.59
N PRO A 104 -18.00 19.92 24.41
CA PRO A 104 -19.23 19.83 23.61
C PRO A 104 -20.40 20.66 24.14
N ASP A 105 -20.40 21.02 25.43
CA ASP A 105 -21.42 21.87 26.04
C ASP A 105 -21.37 23.33 25.56
N LEU A 106 -20.30 23.74 24.86
CA LEU A 106 -20.19 25.03 24.20
C LEU A 106 -20.99 25.10 22.88
N LEU A 107 -21.27 23.96 22.22
CA LEU A 107 -21.92 23.92 20.90
C LEU A 107 -23.21 24.75 20.81
N PRO A 108 -24.15 24.70 21.79
CA PRO A 108 -25.38 25.48 21.73
C PRO A 108 -25.18 26.99 21.83
N PHE A 109 -23.97 27.44 22.21
CA PHE A 109 -23.62 28.84 22.40
C PHE A 109 -22.68 29.38 21.31
N ALA A 110 -22.26 28.52 20.37
CA ALA A 110 -21.36 28.88 19.29
C ALA A 110 -22.12 29.11 17.97
N ASP A 111 -21.67 30.08 17.18
CA ASP A 111 -22.13 30.31 15.81
C ASP A 111 -21.35 29.37 14.87
N LEU A 112 -21.79 28.11 14.81
CA LEU A 112 -21.10 27.05 14.07
C LEU A 112 -20.97 27.37 12.58
N GLU A 113 -22.02 27.93 11.98
CA GLU A 113 -22.01 28.32 10.57
C GLU A 113 -20.90 29.34 10.29
N ARG A 114 -20.80 30.39 11.12
CA ARG A 114 -19.76 31.41 10.96
C ARG A 114 -18.35 30.88 11.26
N ILE A 115 -18.22 29.97 12.22
CA ILE A 115 -16.93 29.31 12.51
C ILE A 115 -16.50 28.47 11.30
N GLY A 116 -17.41 27.71 10.69
CA GLY A 116 -17.12 26.94 9.48
C GLY A 116 -16.73 27.81 8.28
N GLN A 117 -17.40 28.96 8.09
CA GLN A 117 -17.01 29.93 7.06
C GLN A 117 -15.59 30.44 7.28
N ASN A 118 -15.26 30.85 8.52
CA ASN A 118 -13.90 31.27 8.86
C ASN A 118 -12.88 30.14 8.66
N TYR A 119 -13.27 28.89 8.92
CA TYR A 119 -12.41 27.74 8.72
C TYR A 119 -12.07 27.54 7.23
N GLU A 120 -13.07 27.61 6.34
CA GLU A 120 -12.85 27.57 4.89
C GLU A 120 -12.01 28.76 4.39
N ASP A 121 -12.20 29.95 4.94
CA ASP A 121 -11.40 31.13 4.57
C ASP A 121 -9.90 30.94 4.90
N GLU A 122 -9.59 30.26 6.02
CA GLU A 122 -8.20 29.98 6.45
C GLU A 122 -7.59 28.75 5.75
N HIS A 123 -8.42 27.77 5.36
CA HIS A 123 -8.02 26.53 4.72
C HIS A 123 -8.54 26.46 3.29
N LEU A 124 -7.63 26.51 2.31
CA LEU A 124 -7.98 26.31 0.90
C LEU A 124 -8.63 24.94 0.73
N GLY A 125 -9.96 24.88 0.57
CA GLY A 125 -10.69 23.63 0.49
C GLY A 125 -11.90 23.68 -0.41
N VAL A 126 -12.56 22.53 -0.56
CA VAL A 126 -13.76 22.38 -1.39
C VAL A 126 -14.71 21.35 -0.77
N PHE A 127 -16.01 21.64 -0.81
CA PHE A 127 -17.06 20.70 -0.41
C PHE A 127 -17.26 19.62 -1.47
N ILE A 128 -17.21 18.35 -1.04
CA ILE A 128 -17.42 17.16 -1.86
C ILE A 128 -18.46 16.30 -1.16
N GLY A 129 -19.72 16.38 -1.62
CA GLY A 129 -20.84 15.72 -0.95
C GLY A 129 -20.93 16.14 0.51
N ASP A 130 -20.87 15.16 1.41
CA ASP A 130 -20.96 15.38 2.87
C ASP A 130 -19.59 15.60 3.53
N CYS A 131 -18.55 15.91 2.74
CA CYS A 131 -17.17 16.11 3.20
C CYS A 131 -16.65 17.49 2.80
N PHE A 132 -15.66 17.98 3.54
CA PHE A 132 -14.80 19.09 3.14
C PHE A 132 -13.39 18.56 2.88
N VAL A 133 -12.79 18.93 1.75
CA VAL A 133 -11.45 18.49 1.38
C VAL A 133 -10.49 19.68 1.41
N ILE A 134 -9.50 19.65 2.30
CA ILE A 134 -8.41 20.63 2.33
C ILE A 134 -7.43 20.31 1.20
N LEU A 135 -7.09 21.32 0.41
CA LEU A 135 -6.14 21.22 -0.69
C LEU A 135 -4.73 21.55 -0.19
N PRO A 136 -3.69 20.82 -0.64
CA PRO A 136 -2.31 21.20 -0.39
C PRO A 136 -2.03 22.58 -1.02
N ARG A 137 -1.17 23.37 -0.36
CA ARG A 137 -0.80 24.71 -0.83
C ARG A 137 0.05 24.67 -2.10
N ASP A 138 0.89 23.65 -2.23
CA ASP A 138 1.82 23.47 -3.32
C ASP A 138 1.30 22.42 -4.31
N GLU A 139 1.81 22.46 -5.55
CA GLU A 139 1.58 21.37 -6.52
C GLU A 139 2.30 20.09 -6.08
N PRO A 140 1.73 18.91 -6.38
CA PRO A 140 2.33 17.64 -5.98
C PRO A 140 3.72 17.46 -6.59
N ARG A 141 4.60 16.84 -5.81
CA ARG A 141 5.93 16.46 -6.30
C ARG A 141 5.80 15.55 -7.51
N GLN A 142 6.63 15.80 -8.52
CA GLN A 142 6.69 14.97 -9.72
C GLN A 142 7.58 13.75 -9.45
N VAL A 143 7.04 12.77 -8.74
CA VAL A 143 7.72 11.51 -8.39
C VAL A 143 7.80 10.59 -9.62
N TYR A 144 6.75 10.57 -10.45
CA TYR A 144 6.74 9.86 -11.71
C TYR A 144 7.32 10.73 -12.84
N ASP A 145 8.40 10.25 -13.45
CA ASP A 145 9.16 10.97 -14.48
C ASP A 145 8.88 10.49 -15.91
N GLY A 146 8.00 9.50 -16.07
CA GLY A 146 7.71 8.87 -17.37
C GLY A 146 8.43 7.55 -17.61
N THR A 147 9.33 7.14 -16.71
CA THR A 147 10.17 5.95 -16.91
C THR A 147 10.25 5.02 -15.71
N ASN A 148 9.87 5.48 -14.51
CA ASN A 148 10.13 4.82 -13.24
C ASN A 148 8.89 4.18 -12.59
N LEU A 149 7.88 3.81 -13.39
CA LEU A 149 6.59 3.30 -12.90
C LEU A 149 6.74 2.07 -11.98
N ASP A 150 7.69 1.20 -12.31
CA ASP A 150 8.04 -0.02 -11.57
C ASP A 150 8.67 0.23 -10.20
N THR A 151 9.12 1.45 -9.94
CA THR A 151 9.76 1.86 -8.67
C THR A 151 8.90 2.79 -7.82
N LEU A 152 7.67 3.09 -8.25
CA LEU A 152 6.81 4.05 -7.55
C LEU A 152 6.34 3.51 -6.19
N PRO A 153 6.28 4.37 -5.16
CA PRO A 153 6.00 3.96 -3.79
C PRO A 153 4.49 3.87 -3.47
N ASP A 154 3.64 3.34 -4.36
CA ASP A 154 2.19 3.13 -4.08
C ASP A 154 1.96 1.96 -3.10
N THR A 155 2.71 1.95 -2.01
CA THR A 155 2.83 0.92 -0.98
C THR A 155 2.43 1.44 0.39
N ASP A 156 1.67 2.54 0.47
CA ASP A 156 1.19 3.13 1.72
C ASP A 156 -0.04 2.41 2.30
N TRP A 157 -0.31 1.19 1.80
CA TRP A 157 -1.42 0.34 2.20
C TRP A 157 -0.97 -1.12 2.30
N SER A 158 -1.66 -1.89 3.13
CA SER A 158 -1.51 -3.35 3.25
C SER A 158 -2.58 -4.09 2.47
N LEU A 159 -3.85 -3.76 2.74
CA LEU A 159 -5.02 -4.36 2.09
C LEU A 159 -5.95 -3.30 1.50
N ARG A 160 -6.63 -3.67 0.42
CA ARG A 160 -7.87 -3.03 0.00
C ARG A 160 -8.98 -4.06 0.04
N LEU A 161 -10.08 -3.73 0.73
CA LEU A 161 -11.23 -4.61 0.88
C LEU A 161 -12.43 -3.98 0.18
N LYS A 162 -13.10 -4.73 -0.69
CA LYS A 162 -14.36 -4.30 -1.28
C LYS A 162 -15.51 -4.83 -0.45
N LEU A 163 -16.18 -3.95 0.29
CA LEU A 163 -17.30 -4.32 1.14
C LEU A 163 -18.62 -3.89 0.51
N ALA A 164 -19.66 -4.70 0.65
CA ALA A 164 -21.00 -4.39 0.18
C ALA A 164 -22.03 -4.51 1.30
N SER A 165 -23.14 -3.79 1.15
CA SER A 165 -24.30 -3.86 2.03
C SER A 165 -25.56 -4.13 1.21
N PRO A 166 -26.70 -4.47 1.84
CA PRO A 166 -27.96 -4.57 1.13
C PRO A 166 -28.38 -3.27 0.41
N ALA A 167 -27.98 -2.11 0.94
CA ALA A 167 -28.27 -0.81 0.33
C ALA A 167 -27.35 -0.50 -0.86
N LYS A 168 -26.13 -1.06 -0.87
CA LYS A 168 -25.09 -0.80 -1.87
C LYS A 168 -24.41 -2.12 -2.30
N PRO A 169 -25.10 -2.97 -3.09
CA PRO A 169 -24.65 -4.33 -3.41
C PRO A 169 -23.40 -4.39 -4.29
N GLU A 170 -23.11 -3.33 -5.05
CA GLU A 170 -21.89 -3.17 -5.85
C GLU A 170 -20.63 -2.96 -4.99
N GLY A 171 -20.82 -2.51 -3.75
CA GLY A 171 -19.80 -2.30 -2.74
C GLY A 171 -18.94 -1.05 -2.92
N VAL A 172 -18.17 -0.75 -1.88
CA VAL A 172 -17.15 0.31 -1.83
C VAL A 172 -15.83 -0.28 -1.38
N TRP A 173 -14.74 0.34 -1.81
CA TRP A 173 -13.42 -0.02 -1.33
C TRP A 173 -13.10 0.72 -0.03
N LEU A 174 -12.45 0.03 0.87
CA LEU A 174 -11.70 0.60 1.99
C LEU A 174 -10.23 0.20 1.87
N ARG A 175 -9.36 1.02 2.44
CA ARG A 175 -7.91 0.81 2.45
C ARG A 175 -7.44 0.60 3.89
N LEU A 176 -6.53 -0.34 4.09
CA LEU A 176 -5.82 -0.57 5.34
C LEU A 176 -4.33 -0.22 5.18
N PRO A 177 -3.61 0.21 6.23
CA PRO A 177 -4.13 0.36 7.59
C PRO A 177 -5.16 1.49 7.69
N ASP A 178 -6.13 1.31 8.56
CA ASP A 178 -7.15 2.29 8.89
C ASP A 178 -6.47 3.46 9.63
N GLY A 179 -6.02 4.43 8.84
CA GLY A 179 -5.20 5.54 9.31
C GLY A 179 -6.05 6.66 9.87
N ASP A 180 -6.15 6.75 11.19
CA ASP A 180 -6.09 7.97 11.99
C ASP A 180 -5.97 7.60 13.48
N MET A 181 -5.12 8.30 14.22
CA MET A 181 -4.97 8.09 15.67
C MET A 181 -6.27 8.43 16.40
N GLU A 182 -6.64 7.61 17.40
CA GLU A 182 -7.74 7.89 18.31
C GLU A 182 -7.78 9.37 18.72
N GLY A 183 -8.89 10.06 18.41
CA GLY A 183 -9.12 11.44 18.84
C GLY A 183 -9.00 12.53 17.78
N SER A 184 -8.88 12.22 16.48
CA SER A 184 -8.98 13.23 15.41
C SER A 184 -10.42 13.70 15.12
N GLY A 185 -11.41 12.90 15.54
CA GLY A 185 -12.84 13.11 15.30
C GLY A 185 -13.28 13.11 13.83
N LYS A 186 -12.34 12.86 12.90
CA LYS A 186 -12.62 12.55 11.51
C LYS A 186 -13.03 11.09 11.41
N LEU A 187 -13.87 10.78 10.44
CA LEU A 187 -14.05 9.38 10.06
C LEU A 187 -12.73 8.84 9.51
N ASP A 188 -12.33 7.68 10.03
CA ASP A 188 -11.27 6.82 9.52
C ASP A 188 -11.73 6.14 8.20
N GLU A 189 -10.89 5.33 7.56
CA GLU A 189 -11.23 4.61 6.32
C GLU A 189 -12.45 3.71 6.52
N ILE A 190 -12.53 2.99 7.65
CA ILE A 190 -13.65 2.09 7.94
C ILE A 190 -14.94 2.88 8.14
N GLY A 191 -14.91 3.96 8.92
CA GLY A 191 -16.03 4.83 9.19
C GLY A 191 -16.57 5.50 7.92
N LEU A 192 -15.69 5.94 7.01
CA LEU A 192 -16.07 6.44 5.70
C LEU A 192 -16.76 5.37 4.85
N ALA A 193 -16.23 4.15 4.83
CA ALA A 193 -16.83 3.04 4.09
C ALA A 193 -18.19 2.64 4.66
N LEU A 194 -18.33 2.49 5.98
CA LEU A 194 -19.58 2.15 6.64
C LEU A 194 -20.67 3.20 6.41
N ARG A 195 -20.30 4.48 6.44
CA ARG A 195 -21.21 5.58 6.12
C ARG A 195 -21.75 5.45 4.69
N GLU A 196 -20.88 5.24 3.70
CA GLU A 196 -21.27 5.04 2.31
C GLU A 196 -22.14 3.79 2.10
N LEU A 197 -21.90 2.75 2.90
CA LEU A 197 -22.67 1.51 2.88
C LEU A 197 -24.00 1.61 3.66
N GLY A 198 -24.21 2.67 4.43
CA GLY A 198 -25.37 2.84 5.31
C GLY A 198 -25.37 1.88 6.51
N GLY A 199 -24.21 1.32 6.86
CA GLY A 199 -24.03 0.37 7.98
C GLY A 199 -23.40 1.04 9.20
N LYS A 200 -23.50 0.37 10.36
CA LYS A 200 -22.85 0.83 11.61
C LYS A 200 -21.61 0.07 11.96
N THR A 201 -21.50 -1.18 11.51
CA THR A 201 -20.36 -2.04 11.81
C THR A 201 -20.03 -2.90 10.60
N VAL A 202 -18.77 -3.35 10.51
CA VAL A 202 -18.28 -4.17 9.41
C VAL A 202 -19.00 -5.53 9.34
N GLN A 203 -19.56 -6.03 10.44
CA GLN A 203 -20.34 -7.27 10.49
C GLN A 203 -21.67 -7.18 9.72
N GLU A 204 -22.16 -5.98 9.41
CA GLU A 204 -23.32 -5.77 8.55
C GLU A 204 -22.98 -5.83 7.05
N CYS A 205 -21.69 -5.98 6.72
CA CYS A 205 -21.17 -5.97 5.35
C CYS A 205 -20.82 -7.38 4.85
N ARG A 206 -20.81 -7.53 3.53
CA ARG A 206 -20.27 -8.70 2.83
C ARG A 206 -19.00 -8.31 2.08
N LEU A 207 -17.94 -9.08 2.26
CA LEU A 207 -16.71 -8.95 1.48
C LEU A 207 -16.94 -9.45 0.04
N LEU A 208 -16.52 -8.65 -0.94
CA LEU A 208 -16.62 -8.95 -2.37
C LEU A 208 -15.26 -9.23 -3.04
N ASP A 209 -14.21 -8.55 -2.57
CA ASP A 209 -12.87 -8.66 -3.14
C ASP A 209 -11.82 -8.21 -2.09
N ILE A 210 -10.62 -8.76 -2.19
CA ILE A 210 -9.44 -8.41 -1.38
C ILE A 210 -8.26 -8.19 -2.32
N ARG A 211 -7.52 -7.11 -2.09
CA ARG A 211 -6.19 -6.90 -2.68
C ARG A 211 -5.16 -6.75 -1.57
N CYS A 212 -3.99 -7.34 -1.76
CA CYS A 212 -2.83 -7.13 -0.90
C CYS A 212 -1.76 -6.35 -1.66
N SER A 213 -1.06 -5.45 -0.98
CA SER A 213 0.07 -4.71 -1.56
C SER A 213 1.31 -5.58 -1.73
N LEU A 214 1.37 -6.72 -1.03
CA LEU A 214 2.44 -7.71 -1.15
C LEU A 214 1.98 -8.81 -2.11
N PRO A 215 2.53 -8.88 -3.33
CA PRO A 215 2.12 -9.88 -4.33
C PRO A 215 2.44 -11.32 -3.92
N GLU A 216 3.35 -11.52 -2.96
CA GLU A 216 3.67 -12.83 -2.41
C GLU A 216 2.51 -13.43 -1.60
N ILE A 217 1.61 -12.58 -1.06
CA ILE A 217 0.49 -13.01 -0.22
C ILE A 217 -0.79 -13.09 -1.07
N ALA A 218 -1.23 -14.31 -1.35
CA ALA A 218 -2.52 -14.59 -1.98
C ALA A 218 -3.54 -14.95 -0.90
N ILE A 219 -4.33 -13.96 -0.47
CA ILE A 219 -5.33 -14.15 0.58
C ILE A 219 -6.53 -14.90 -0.01
N ASP A 220 -6.82 -16.08 0.52
CA ASP A 220 -8.08 -16.77 0.24
C ASP A 220 -9.18 -16.23 1.17
N MET A 221 -10.31 -15.84 0.58
CA MET A 221 -11.46 -15.35 1.34
C MET A 221 -12.05 -16.44 2.25
N GLU A 222 -11.83 -17.72 1.94
CA GLU A 222 -12.31 -18.85 2.75
C GLU A 222 -11.49 -19.06 4.04
N GLU A 223 -10.31 -18.44 4.16
CA GLU A 223 -9.45 -18.57 5.35
C GLU A 223 -9.89 -17.68 6.53
N TYR A 224 -10.81 -16.73 6.28
CA TYR A 224 -11.31 -15.78 7.28
C TYR A 224 -12.79 -15.98 7.58
N ASP A 225 -13.07 -16.49 8.79
CA ASP A 225 -14.43 -16.64 9.31
C ASP A 225 -15.07 -15.30 9.74
N ASP A 226 -14.26 -14.31 10.12
CA ASP A 226 -14.70 -12.99 10.58
C ASP A 226 -13.94 -11.86 9.86
N LEU A 227 -14.71 -10.90 9.35
CA LEU A 227 -14.19 -9.70 8.70
C LEU A 227 -13.41 -8.81 9.68
N ALA A 228 -13.77 -8.82 10.96
CA ALA A 228 -13.03 -8.06 11.98
C ALA A 228 -11.60 -8.57 12.16
N ASP A 229 -11.40 -9.90 12.13
CA ASP A 229 -10.08 -10.53 12.21
C ASP A 229 -9.23 -10.20 10.97
N LEU A 230 -9.83 -10.25 9.77
CA LEU A 230 -9.16 -9.85 8.53
C LEU A 230 -8.70 -8.39 8.58
N ILE A 231 -9.57 -7.49 9.06
CA ILE A 231 -9.23 -6.08 9.22
C ILE A 231 -8.12 -5.88 10.25
N TYR A 232 -8.17 -6.61 11.37
CA TYR A 232 -7.14 -6.56 12.40
C TYR A 232 -5.77 -7.00 11.86
N ASP A 233 -5.70 -8.15 11.18
CA ASP A 233 -4.47 -8.67 10.58
C ASP A 233 -3.96 -7.73 9.48
N GLY A 234 -4.87 -7.20 8.64
CA GLY A 234 -4.56 -6.20 7.62
C GLY A 234 -3.98 -4.91 8.19
N ASN A 235 -4.55 -4.39 9.27
CA ASN A 235 -4.02 -3.23 9.99
C ASN A 235 -2.61 -3.50 10.53
N ASN A 236 -2.42 -4.63 11.21
CA ASN A 236 -1.11 -5.01 11.74
C ASN A 236 -0.06 -5.17 10.65
N LEU A 237 -0.44 -5.69 9.47
CA LEU A 237 0.47 -5.77 8.33
C LEU A 237 0.82 -4.36 7.83
N GLY A 238 -0.15 -3.45 7.79
CA GLY A 238 0.06 -2.05 7.46
C GLY A 238 1.07 -1.38 8.39
N TYR A 239 0.90 -1.54 9.70
CA TYR A 239 1.87 -1.02 10.69
C TYR A 239 3.24 -1.70 10.57
N ALA A 240 3.31 -2.99 10.28
CA ALA A 240 4.57 -3.68 10.02
C ALA A 240 5.30 -3.14 8.77
N LEU A 241 4.55 -2.71 7.74
CA LEU A 241 5.12 -2.09 6.54
C LEU A 241 5.58 -0.65 6.80
N GLN A 242 4.84 0.12 7.61
CA GLN A 242 5.11 1.53 7.89
C GLN A 242 6.18 1.76 8.98
N GLU A 243 6.15 0.98 10.06
CA GLU A 243 6.93 1.24 11.28
C GLU A 243 8.16 0.34 11.42
N ARG A 244 8.01 -0.97 11.17
CA ARG A 244 9.08 -1.95 11.46
C ARG A 244 10.26 -1.89 10.50
N GLY A 245 10.11 -1.19 9.37
CA GLY A 245 11.19 -0.90 8.43
C GLY A 245 11.99 0.37 8.72
N GLN A 246 11.60 1.19 9.70
CA GLN A 246 12.31 2.44 9.98
C GLN A 246 13.69 2.18 10.59
N GLY A 247 14.72 2.32 9.75
CA GLY A 247 16.13 2.31 10.16
C GLY A 247 16.90 1.02 9.83
N GLN A 248 16.24 -0.06 9.39
CA GLN A 248 16.92 -1.26 8.91
C GLN A 248 17.13 -1.18 7.37
N PRO A 249 18.38 -1.20 6.88
CA PRO A 249 18.65 -1.28 5.44
C PRO A 249 17.96 -2.50 4.84
N HIS A 250 17.34 -2.34 3.67
CA HIS A 250 16.74 -3.43 2.90
C HIS A 250 15.59 -4.17 3.62
N TYR A 251 14.89 -3.53 4.57
CA TYR A 251 13.80 -4.18 5.32
C TYR A 251 12.75 -4.82 4.41
N LEU A 252 12.17 -4.04 3.48
CA LEU A 252 11.09 -4.54 2.62
C LEU A 252 11.57 -5.65 1.68
N GLU A 253 12.77 -5.51 1.13
CA GLU A 253 13.41 -6.52 0.28
C GLU A 253 13.64 -7.82 1.04
N LYS A 254 14.16 -7.71 2.27
CA LYS A 254 14.35 -8.87 3.17
C LYS A 254 13.01 -9.50 3.55
N PHE A 255 12.00 -8.70 3.86
CA PHE A 255 10.68 -9.20 4.22
C PHE A 255 10.03 -9.96 3.07
N ARG A 256 10.01 -9.39 1.87
CA ARG A 256 9.47 -10.04 0.67
C ARG A 256 10.23 -11.34 0.34
N ALA A 257 11.55 -11.32 0.43
CA ALA A 257 12.35 -12.54 0.24
C ALA A 257 12.02 -13.61 1.30
N ALA A 258 11.74 -13.22 2.55
CA ALA A 258 11.34 -14.16 3.60
C ALA A 258 9.92 -14.71 3.37
N LEU A 259 8.97 -13.89 2.91
CA LEU A 259 7.63 -14.34 2.53
C LEU A 259 7.70 -15.39 1.42
N GLU A 260 8.53 -15.14 0.40
CA GLU A 260 8.74 -16.06 -0.71
C GLU A 260 9.39 -17.37 -0.24
N TYR A 261 10.46 -17.27 0.56
CA TYR A 261 11.20 -18.41 1.12
C TYR A 261 10.30 -19.32 1.96
N GLU A 262 9.39 -18.75 2.74
CA GLU A 262 8.46 -19.51 3.60
C GLU A 262 7.19 -19.99 2.88
N HIS A 263 7.06 -19.68 1.58
CA HIS A 263 5.83 -19.91 0.81
C HIS A 263 4.59 -19.38 1.55
N CYS A 264 4.69 -18.10 1.95
CA CYS A 264 3.69 -17.43 2.76
C CYS A 264 2.48 -17.04 1.89
N HIS A 265 1.29 -17.53 2.25
CA HIS A 265 0.03 -17.17 1.60
C HIS A 265 -1.05 -16.74 2.60
N ASP A 266 -0.67 -16.56 3.87
CA ASP A 266 -1.56 -16.24 4.98
C ASP A 266 -1.03 -14.97 5.69
N LEU A 267 -1.93 -14.07 6.09
CA LEU A 267 -1.54 -12.83 6.76
C LEU A 267 -0.96 -13.10 8.14
N LYS A 268 -1.44 -14.11 8.88
CA LYS A 268 -0.92 -14.41 10.22
C LYS A 268 0.54 -14.86 10.14
N LEU A 269 0.87 -15.75 9.19
CA LEU A 269 2.25 -16.12 8.91
C LEU A 269 3.08 -14.91 8.44
N ALA A 270 2.52 -14.02 7.62
CA ALA A 270 3.22 -12.81 7.21
C ALA A 270 3.58 -11.89 8.40
N LEU A 271 2.68 -11.76 9.38
CA LEU A 271 2.92 -11.01 10.62
C LEU A 271 3.99 -11.67 11.49
N ASP A 272 3.97 -12.99 11.63
CA ASP A 272 5.03 -13.74 12.30
C ASP A 272 6.38 -13.54 11.59
N ILE A 273 6.43 -13.64 10.26
CA ILE A 273 7.66 -13.41 9.49
C ILE A 273 8.18 -11.98 9.71
N ALA A 274 7.31 -10.98 9.66
CA ALA A 274 7.68 -9.58 9.92
C ALA A 274 8.27 -9.40 11.34
N GLY A 275 7.75 -10.14 12.34
CA GLY A 275 8.27 -10.15 13.71
C GLY A 275 9.58 -10.92 13.88
N ASN A 276 9.93 -11.80 12.94
CA ASN A 276 11.03 -12.76 13.05
C ASN A 276 12.10 -12.57 11.95
N LEU A 277 12.22 -11.39 11.33
CA LEU A 277 13.22 -11.15 10.28
C LEU A 277 14.68 -11.37 10.71
N ASN A 278 14.98 -11.37 12.01
CA ASN A 278 16.28 -11.75 12.57
C ASN A 278 16.63 -13.24 12.35
N CYS A 279 15.64 -14.10 12.07
CA CYS A 279 15.85 -15.52 11.79
C CYS A 279 16.36 -15.81 10.37
N TYR A 280 16.49 -14.77 9.55
CA TYR A 280 16.94 -14.88 8.16
C TYR A 280 18.25 -14.15 7.97
N ASP A 281 19.20 -14.80 7.31
CA ASP A 281 20.34 -14.12 6.70
C ASP A 281 19.94 -13.65 5.31
N PHE A 282 20.32 -12.43 4.95
CA PHE A 282 19.94 -11.77 3.71
C PHE A 282 21.17 -11.18 3.01
N ARG A 283 21.27 -11.39 1.70
CA ARG A 283 22.31 -10.79 0.86
C ARG A 283 21.74 -10.38 -0.50
N PRO A 284 21.87 -9.11 -0.92
CA PRO A 284 21.54 -8.72 -2.29
C PRO A 284 22.38 -9.52 -3.30
N ALA A 285 21.78 -9.96 -4.41
CA ALA A 285 22.49 -10.65 -5.48
C ALA A 285 23.56 -9.77 -6.14
N SER A 286 23.40 -8.43 -6.06
CA SER A 286 24.41 -7.46 -6.47
C SER A 286 25.69 -7.50 -5.62
N ASP A 287 25.64 -8.03 -4.40
CA ASP A 287 26.77 -8.17 -3.47
C ASP A 287 27.52 -9.52 -3.62
N ALA A 288 27.09 -10.38 -4.55
CA ALA A 288 27.70 -11.71 -4.72
C ALA A 288 29.21 -11.63 -5.03
N GLU A 289 29.66 -10.64 -5.80
CA GLU A 289 31.08 -10.43 -6.10
C GLU A 289 31.89 -10.08 -4.84
N GLY A 290 31.39 -9.14 -4.03
CA GLY A 290 32.02 -8.73 -2.77
C GLY A 290 32.09 -9.89 -1.76
N TYR A 291 31.04 -10.71 -1.71
CA TYR A 291 31.03 -11.93 -0.89
C TYR A 291 32.06 -12.96 -1.39
N GLY A 292 32.18 -13.16 -2.71
CA GLY A 292 33.20 -14.02 -3.31
C GLY A 292 34.62 -13.58 -2.94
N GLU A 293 34.91 -12.28 -2.98
CA GLU A 293 36.17 -11.70 -2.53
C GLU A 293 36.42 -11.96 -1.03
N GLU A 294 35.39 -11.76 -0.20
CA GLU A 294 35.47 -12.01 1.25
C GLU A 294 35.83 -13.46 1.56
N VAL A 295 35.13 -14.41 0.94
CA VAL A 295 35.36 -15.86 1.12
C VAL A 295 36.77 -16.24 0.65
N LEU A 296 37.19 -15.73 -0.52
CA LEU A 296 38.51 -16.01 -1.07
C LEU A 296 39.63 -15.49 -0.16
N ARG A 297 39.50 -14.25 0.31
CA ARG A 297 40.45 -13.61 1.23
C ARG A 297 40.59 -14.37 2.55
N LYS A 298 39.47 -14.86 3.11
CA LYS A 298 39.48 -15.67 4.35
C LYS A 298 40.22 -17.00 4.19
N ARG A 299 40.22 -17.58 2.98
CA ARG A 299 40.86 -18.87 2.69
C ARG A 299 42.31 -18.74 2.25
N CYS A 300 42.64 -17.68 1.50
CA CYS A 300 43.96 -17.48 0.90
C CYS A 300 44.33 -15.99 0.87
N GLU A 301 45.02 -15.49 1.91
CA GLU A 301 45.52 -14.10 1.95
C GLU A 301 46.44 -13.74 0.76
N SER A 302 47.15 -14.72 0.19
CA SER A 302 48.10 -14.53 -0.90
C SER A 302 47.44 -14.32 -2.26
N VAL A 303 46.27 -14.91 -2.52
CA VAL A 303 45.59 -14.85 -3.82
C VAL A 303 45.06 -13.44 -4.09
N SER A 304 44.56 -12.75 -3.07
CA SER A 304 44.06 -11.37 -3.17
C SER A 304 45.13 -10.33 -3.55
N ARG A 305 46.42 -10.69 -3.52
CA ARG A 305 47.55 -9.80 -3.83
C ARG A 305 48.39 -10.27 -5.01
N ASP A 306 48.01 -11.36 -5.67
CA ASP A 306 48.73 -11.88 -6.82
C ASP A 306 48.35 -11.07 -8.08
N PRO A 307 49.27 -10.24 -8.63
CA PRO A 307 48.97 -9.44 -9.81
C PRO A 307 48.72 -10.27 -11.07
N ILE A 308 49.07 -11.57 -11.08
CA ILE A 308 48.76 -12.47 -12.18
C ILE A 308 47.28 -12.86 -12.17
N LEU A 309 46.69 -13.02 -10.98
CA LEU A 309 45.30 -13.49 -10.82
C LEU A 309 44.28 -12.34 -10.74
N ALA A 310 44.75 -11.11 -10.54
CA ALA A 310 43.90 -9.92 -10.45
C ALA A 310 43.02 -9.76 -11.71
N GLY A 311 41.70 -9.75 -11.52
CA GLY A 311 40.72 -9.61 -12.60
C GLY A 311 40.54 -10.85 -13.49
N LEU A 312 41.21 -11.98 -13.19
CA LEU A 312 41.07 -13.24 -13.93
C LEU A 312 40.16 -14.27 -13.25
N ILE A 313 39.69 -13.97 -12.03
CA ILE A 313 38.77 -14.80 -11.27
C ILE A 313 37.39 -14.15 -11.34
N ASP A 314 36.39 -14.91 -11.79
CA ASP A 314 34.99 -14.49 -11.71
C ASP A 314 34.50 -14.59 -10.26
N LEU A 315 34.72 -13.50 -9.51
CA LEU A 315 34.36 -13.42 -8.10
C LEU A 315 32.85 -13.44 -7.88
N LYS A 316 32.06 -12.97 -8.86
CA LYS A 316 30.60 -12.99 -8.79
C LYS A 316 30.05 -14.41 -8.87
N ALA A 317 30.50 -15.17 -9.88
CA ALA A 317 30.11 -16.58 -10.02
C ALA A 317 30.61 -17.40 -8.82
N TYR A 318 31.84 -17.15 -8.35
CA TYR A 318 32.39 -17.81 -7.18
C TYR A 318 31.58 -17.50 -5.91
N GLY A 319 31.24 -16.23 -5.67
CA GLY A 319 30.45 -15.81 -4.51
C GLY A 319 29.04 -16.39 -4.51
N SER A 320 28.37 -16.41 -5.68
CA SER A 320 27.06 -17.04 -5.85
C SER A 320 27.11 -18.53 -5.48
N ALA A 321 28.07 -19.28 -6.03
CA ALA A 321 28.26 -20.69 -5.71
C ALA A 321 28.59 -20.94 -4.22
N MET A 322 29.26 -19.98 -3.58
CA MET A 322 29.55 -20.06 -2.15
C MET A 322 28.32 -19.80 -1.29
N LEU A 323 27.46 -18.84 -1.65
CA LEU A 323 26.18 -18.59 -0.99
C LEU A 323 25.27 -19.83 -1.07
N GLU A 324 25.09 -20.41 -2.26
CA GLU A 324 24.31 -21.63 -2.47
C GLU A 324 24.85 -22.80 -1.61
N ARG A 325 26.17 -22.98 -1.57
CA ARG A 325 26.81 -24.01 -0.74
C ARG A 325 26.59 -23.80 0.75
N GLU A 326 26.41 -22.56 1.18
CA GLU A 326 26.06 -22.20 2.56
C GLU A 326 24.56 -22.26 2.84
N GLY A 327 23.75 -22.73 1.88
CA GLY A 327 22.31 -22.94 2.04
C GLY A 327 21.47 -21.68 1.80
N TYR A 328 22.04 -20.65 1.16
CA TYR A 328 21.22 -19.55 0.64
C TYR A 328 20.48 -19.97 -0.63
N GLU A 329 19.23 -19.57 -0.70
CA GLU A 329 18.37 -19.72 -1.88
C GLU A 329 18.23 -18.36 -2.56
N LEU A 330 18.37 -18.35 -3.89
CA LEU A 330 18.12 -17.17 -4.71
C LEU A 330 16.62 -17.07 -4.94
N ASN A 331 16.05 -15.89 -4.68
CA ASN A 331 14.64 -15.65 -4.93
C ASN A 331 14.30 -15.67 -6.44
N ALA A 332 13.02 -15.83 -6.77
CA ALA A 332 12.53 -15.95 -8.15
C ALA A 332 12.84 -14.72 -9.01
N GLY A 333 12.97 -13.55 -8.38
CA GLY A 333 13.39 -12.32 -9.05
C GLY A 333 14.89 -12.21 -9.31
N GLU A 334 15.70 -13.18 -8.88
CA GLU A 334 17.18 -13.18 -8.96
C GLU A 334 17.85 -11.95 -8.34
N THR A 335 17.20 -11.32 -7.37
CA THR A 335 17.65 -10.07 -6.74
C THR A 335 18.29 -10.29 -5.38
N THR A 336 17.98 -11.40 -4.70
CA THR A 336 18.34 -11.61 -3.30
C THR A 336 18.60 -13.07 -2.99
N TYR A 337 19.66 -13.33 -2.22
CA TYR A 337 19.93 -14.59 -1.54
C TYR A 337 19.42 -14.54 -0.09
N ILE A 338 18.67 -15.56 0.32
CA ILE A 338 18.11 -15.67 1.67
C ILE A 338 18.25 -17.10 2.23
N ARG A 339 18.40 -17.22 3.55
CA ARG A 339 18.30 -18.50 4.27
C ARG A 339 17.83 -18.32 5.69
N ARG A 340 17.35 -19.41 6.31
CA ARG A 340 17.19 -19.52 7.78
C ARG A 340 18.56 -19.66 8.45
N ASN A 341 18.79 -18.92 9.52
CA ASN A 341 20.05 -18.94 10.28
C ASN A 341 20.00 -19.81 11.56
N GLY A 342 18.91 -20.55 11.75
CA GLY A 342 18.71 -21.43 12.90
C GLY A 342 18.25 -20.73 14.18
N GLN A 343 18.03 -19.42 14.18
CA GLN A 343 17.33 -18.77 15.29
C GLN A 343 15.89 -19.26 15.38
N LYS A 344 15.39 -19.35 16.62
CA LYS A 344 14.03 -19.81 16.90
C LYS A 344 13.01 -18.83 16.29
N PHE A 345 12.12 -19.34 15.45
CA PHE A 345 10.95 -18.62 14.97
C PHE A 345 9.84 -18.68 16.03
N TYR A 346 9.18 -17.55 16.26
CA TYR A 346 8.05 -17.45 17.17
C TYR A 346 6.76 -17.29 16.37
N HIS A 347 5.83 -18.21 16.59
CA HIS A 347 4.47 -18.18 16.05
C HIS A 347 3.55 -17.49 17.08
N GLU A 348 3.35 -16.19 16.92
CA GLU A 348 2.43 -15.39 17.73
C GLU A 348 1.03 -15.37 17.10
N TYR A 349 0.95 -15.35 15.78
CA TYR A 349 -0.31 -15.23 15.02
C TYR A 349 -0.72 -16.55 14.35
N SER A 350 0.22 -17.27 13.72
CA SER A 350 -0.06 -18.48 12.95
C SER A 350 0.04 -19.77 13.79
N GLU A 351 -0.62 -20.84 13.35
CA GLU A 351 -0.33 -22.16 13.88
C GLU A 351 0.98 -22.70 13.28
N PRO A 352 1.85 -23.36 14.07
CA PRO A 352 3.06 -23.97 13.53
C PRO A 352 2.71 -24.99 12.45
N ARG A 353 3.24 -24.80 11.24
CA ARG A 353 3.19 -25.87 10.24
C ARG A 353 4.01 -27.05 10.77
N PRO A 354 3.52 -28.30 10.68
CA PRO A 354 4.33 -29.44 11.05
C PRO A 354 5.61 -29.41 10.24
N GLU A 355 6.77 -29.38 10.91
CA GLU A 355 8.07 -29.52 10.28
C GLU A 355 8.03 -30.78 9.42
N TYR A 356 7.98 -30.62 8.10
CA TYR A 356 8.40 -31.70 7.23
C TYR A 356 9.88 -31.84 7.47
N ASP A 357 10.21 -32.79 8.33
CA ASP A 357 11.52 -33.24 8.77
C ASP A 357 12.48 -33.29 7.56
N MET A 358 13.14 -32.17 7.26
CA MET A 358 14.29 -32.11 6.38
C MET A 358 15.50 -32.61 7.15
N THR A 359 15.41 -33.85 7.67
CA THR A 359 16.57 -34.69 7.84
C THR A 359 17.09 -35.03 6.44
N MET A 360 17.91 -34.14 5.89
CA MET A 360 18.87 -34.54 4.87
C MET A 360 20.04 -35.21 5.57
N GLN A 361 20.11 -36.53 5.42
CA GLN A 361 21.30 -37.36 5.72
C GLN A 361 22.45 -37.03 4.78
#